data_AF-A0AAD3SJS1-F1
#
_entry.id   AF-A0AAD3SJS1-F1
#
_cell.length_a   1.000
_cell.length_b   1.000
_cell.length_c   1.000
_cell.angle_alpha   90.00
_cell.angle_beta   90.00
_cell.angle_gamma   90.00
#
_symmetry.space_group_name_H-M   'P 1'
#
loop_
_entity.id
_entity.type
_entity.pdbx_description
1 polymer ?
#
loop_
_entity_poly.entity_id
_entity_poly.type
_entity_poly.pdbx_seq_one_letter_code
_entity_poly.pdbx_strand_id
1 'polypeptide(L)'
;MGNEHALLISNHRSDIDWLVGWVLSQRSGCLGSTVAMMKKVLKYLPVIGWSMWFSEYVFPERSWAKDESTLKLALFVEGTRFTQGKLSAAQQYAISSGLPIPRHVLLPRIKDAFLENYFASGRFGTEEIQDIRLPKKSLIVMIVWSCLLVLGAVEFLSWTSLFSTREGIALSAAFLLLVVILMQVLTLFSQSEPSAPVDNIQEDPVREHLLKQ
;
A
#
# COMPACT_ATOMS: atom_id res chain seq x y z
N MET A 1 7.63 -11.30 -22.35
CA MET A 1 7.81 -9.91 -21.87
C MET A 1 9.20 -9.47 -22.25
N GLY A 2 9.40 -8.19 -22.56
CA GLY A 2 10.75 -7.67 -22.79
C GLY A 2 11.50 -7.45 -21.47
N ASN A 3 12.73 -6.94 -21.56
CA ASN A 3 13.62 -6.71 -20.42
C ASN A 3 13.48 -5.29 -19.84
N GLU A 4 12.47 -4.55 -20.26
CA GLU A 4 12.17 -3.19 -19.81
C GLU A 4 11.53 -3.16 -18.41
N HIS A 5 11.85 -2.11 -17.65
CA HIS A 5 11.12 -1.78 -16.43
C HIS A 5 9.80 -1.11 -16.80
N ALA A 6 8.70 -1.62 -16.23
CA ALA A 6 7.37 -1.07 -16.43
C ALA A 6 6.82 -0.50 -15.11
N LEU A 7 6.23 0.69 -15.20
CA LEU A 7 5.53 1.32 -14.08
C LEU A 7 4.02 1.18 -14.30
N LEU A 8 3.37 0.40 -13.44
CA LEU A 8 1.92 0.22 -13.48
C LEU A 8 1.23 1.28 -12.60
N ILE A 9 0.38 2.08 -13.24
CA ILE A 9 -0.43 3.11 -12.58
C ILE A 9 -1.88 2.67 -12.70
N SER A 10 -2.55 2.41 -11.59
CA SER A 10 -3.98 2.08 -11.59
C SER A 10 -4.74 2.94 -10.60
N ASN A 11 -6.05 3.04 -10.79
CA ASN A 11 -6.94 3.54 -9.75
C ASN A 11 -6.96 2.55 -8.57
N HIS A 12 -7.16 3.07 -7.35
CA HIS A 12 -7.31 2.28 -6.13
C HIS A 12 -8.77 2.28 -5.67
N ARG A 13 -9.46 1.16 -5.90
CA ARG A 13 -10.88 0.96 -5.66
C ARG A 13 -11.15 0.06 -4.46
N SER A 14 -10.27 -0.89 -4.17
CA SER A 14 -10.47 -1.89 -3.11
C SER A 14 -9.18 -2.20 -2.34
N ASP A 15 -9.33 -2.61 -1.08
CA ASP A 15 -8.21 -3.01 -0.23
C ASP A 15 -7.51 -4.30 -0.74
N ILE A 16 -8.11 -5.01 -1.71
CA ILE A 16 -7.54 -6.19 -2.37
C ILE A 16 -6.91 -5.90 -3.74
N ASP A 17 -6.83 -4.64 -4.19
CA ASP A 17 -6.25 -4.31 -5.51
C ASP A 17 -4.81 -4.80 -5.66
N TRP A 18 -4.05 -4.83 -4.56
CA TRP A 18 -2.68 -5.34 -4.54
C TRP A 18 -2.61 -6.85 -4.86
N LEU A 19 -3.63 -7.65 -4.52
CA LEU A 19 -3.72 -9.06 -4.89
C LEU A 19 -3.95 -9.21 -6.40
N VAL A 20 -4.74 -8.32 -7.00
CA VAL A 20 -4.94 -8.30 -8.45
C VAL A 20 -3.63 -8.00 -9.16
N GLY A 21 -2.89 -7.00 -8.69
CA GLY A 21 -1.53 -6.70 -9.19
C GLY A 21 -0.57 -7.88 -9.07
N TRP A 22 -0.63 -8.61 -7.95
CA TRP A 22 0.17 -9.82 -7.72
C TRP A 22 -0.16 -10.94 -8.71
N VAL A 23 -1.45 -11.23 -8.93
CA VAL A 23 -1.90 -12.24 -9.92
C VAL A 23 -1.51 -11.85 -11.35
N LEU A 24 -1.65 -10.57 -11.70
CA LEU A 24 -1.24 -10.06 -13.02
C LEU A 24 0.26 -10.22 -13.22
N SER A 25 1.06 -9.93 -12.19
CA SER A 25 2.51 -10.07 -12.23
C SER A 25 2.95 -11.51 -12.34
N GLN A 26 2.25 -12.43 -11.67
CA GLN A 26 2.47 -13.87 -11.81
C GLN A 26 2.16 -14.37 -13.22
N ARG A 27 1.02 -13.97 -13.81
CA ARG A 27 0.67 -14.33 -15.19
C ARG A 27 1.61 -13.75 -16.24
N SER A 28 2.21 -12.62 -15.89
CA SER A 28 3.21 -11.93 -16.70
C SER A 28 4.62 -12.53 -16.57
N GLY A 29 4.84 -13.41 -15.59
CA GLY A 29 6.16 -14.00 -15.32
C GLY A 29 7.14 -13.03 -14.64
N CYS A 30 6.66 -11.90 -14.10
CA CYS A 30 7.48 -10.86 -13.49
C CYS A 30 7.32 -10.73 -11.97
N LEU A 31 6.65 -11.69 -11.32
CA LEU A 31 6.32 -11.68 -9.89
C LEU A 31 7.52 -11.39 -8.98
N GLY A 32 8.67 -12.00 -9.27
CA GLY A 32 9.88 -11.84 -8.46
C GLY A 32 10.49 -10.44 -8.54
N SER A 33 10.12 -9.63 -9.53
CA SER A 33 10.62 -8.28 -9.76
C SER A 33 9.53 -7.22 -9.52
N THR A 34 8.35 -7.63 -9.05
CA THR A 34 7.25 -6.71 -8.75
C THR A 34 7.43 -6.09 -7.36
N VAL A 35 7.44 -4.77 -7.32
CA VAL A 35 7.48 -3.99 -6.08
C VAL A 35 6.18 -3.19 -5.99
N ALA A 36 5.56 -3.17 -4.83
CA ALA A 36 4.36 -2.38 -4.57
C ALA A 36 4.57 -1.42 -3.40
N MET A 37 3.79 -0.34 -3.40
CA MET A 37 3.72 0.63 -2.32
C MET A 37 2.57 0.33 -1.38
N MET A 38 2.86 0.28 -0.09
CA MET A 38 1.88 -0.10 0.93
C MET A 38 1.93 0.81 2.16
N LYS A 39 0.83 0.89 2.91
CA LYS A 39 0.79 1.70 4.14
C LYS A 39 1.84 1.20 5.13
N LYS A 40 2.65 2.09 5.71
CA LYS A 40 3.68 1.74 6.71
C LYS A 40 3.18 0.87 7.86
N VAL A 41 1.95 1.08 8.32
CA VAL A 41 1.33 0.24 9.36
C VAL A 41 1.27 -1.25 8.98
N LEU A 42 1.17 -1.57 7.69
CA LEU A 42 1.12 -2.97 7.22
C LEU A 42 2.45 -3.70 7.45
N LYS A 43 3.58 -3.00 7.53
CA LYS A 43 4.90 -3.60 7.84
C LYS A 43 4.91 -4.35 9.18
N TYR A 44 4.06 -3.95 10.13
CA TYR A 44 4.02 -4.52 11.46
C TYR A 44 3.07 -5.72 11.58
N LEU A 45 2.31 -6.05 10.52
CA LEU A 45 1.48 -7.24 10.52
C LEU A 45 2.36 -8.50 10.45
N PRO A 46 2.20 -9.46 11.39
CA PRO A 46 2.97 -10.69 11.36
C PRO A 46 2.65 -11.47 10.09
N VAL A 47 3.62 -12.25 9.61
CA VAL A 47 3.56 -13.03 8.37
C VAL A 47 3.48 -12.14 7.12
N ILE A 48 2.34 -11.49 6.87
CA ILE A 48 2.08 -10.75 5.62
C ILE A 48 2.90 -9.45 5.55
N GLY A 49 2.90 -8.66 6.63
CA GLY A 49 3.65 -7.40 6.69
C GLY A 49 5.15 -7.63 6.61
N TRP A 50 5.63 -8.65 7.31
CA TRP A 50 7.03 -9.07 7.26
C TRP A 50 7.40 -9.60 5.88
N SER A 51 6.57 -10.44 5.25
CA SER A 51 6.86 -10.93 3.89
C SER A 51 6.97 -9.79 2.88
N MET A 52 6.08 -8.79 2.98
CA MET A 52 6.13 -7.60 2.13
C MET A 52 7.39 -6.76 2.41
N TRP A 53 7.77 -6.61 3.68
CA TRP A 53 9.01 -5.92 4.05
C TRP A 53 10.25 -6.62 3.53
N PHE A 54 10.33 -7.94 3.68
CA PHE A 54 11.45 -8.74 3.15
C PHE A 54 11.47 -8.78 1.61
N SER A 55 10.34 -8.51 0.96
CA SER A 55 10.21 -8.39 -0.50
C SER A 55 10.46 -6.96 -1.01
N GLU A 56 11.03 -6.08 -0.17
CA GLU A 56 11.36 -4.68 -0.50
C GLU A 56 10.18 -3.84 -1.00
N TYR A 57 8.96 -4.14 -0.51
CA TYR A 57 7.84 -3.24 -0.73
C TYR A 57 8.14 -1.88 -0.10
N VAL A 58 7.67 -0.81 -0.75
CA VAL A 58 7.94 0.55 -0.32
C VAL A 58 6.85 0.99 0.66
N PHE A 59 7.26 1.47 1.84
CA PHE A 59 6.37 1.84 2.93
C PHE A 59 6.47 3.34 3.27
N PRO A 60 5.80 4.24 2.53
CA PRO A 60 5.88 5.68 2.77
C PRO A 60 5.30 6.11 4.12
N GLU A 61 5.89 7.14 4.72
CA GLU A 61 5.41 7.83 5.92
C GLU A 61 4.23 8.76 5.65
N ARG A 62 3.92 9.04 4.38
CA ARG A 62 2.92 10.02 3.92
C ARG A 62 3.31 11.45 4.29
N SER A 63 4.62 11.72 4.33
CA SER A 63 5.19 13.04 4.54
C SER A 63 6.28 13.24 3.51
N TRP A 64 6.07 14.20 2.60
CA TRP A 64 7.00 14.47 1.50
C TRP A 64 8.43 14.67 2.00
N ALA A 65 8.62 15.48 3.04
CA ALA A 65 9.92 15.78 3.65
C ALA A 65 10.72 14.53 4.09
N LYS A 66 10.03 13.42 4.37
CA LYS A 66 10.67 12.17 4.79
C LYS A 66 10.78 11.17 3.65
N ASP A 67 9.84 11.21 2.73
CA ASP A 67 9.68 10.20 1.69
C ASP A 67 10.30 10.60 0.35
N GLU A 68 10.69 11.87 0.15
CA GLU A 68 11.22 12.41 -1.12
C GLU A 68 12.38 11.59 -1.70
N SER A 69 13.34 11.19 -0.85
CA SER A 69 14.49 10.39 -1.27
C SER A 69 14.13 8.96 -1.69
N THR A 70 12.99 8.45 -1.22
CA THR A 70 12.50 7.07 -1.45
C THR A 70 11.41 7.02 -2.53
N LEU A 71 10.66 8.11 -2.72
CA LEU A 71 9.48 8.19 -3.59
C LEU A 71 9.74 8.91 -4.91
N LYS A 72 10.99 9.06 -5.34
CA LYS A 72 11.32 9.51 -6.70
C LYS A 72 10.61 8.69 -7.80
N LEU A 73 10.06 7.52 -7.47
CA LEU A 73 9.32 6.64 -8.37
C LEU A 73 8.06 6.07 -7.68
N ALA A 74 6.98 6.86 -7.52
CA ALA A 74 5.81 6.45 -6.75
C ALA A 74 4.46 6.95 -7.28
N LEU A 75 3.65 6.05 -7.86
CA LEU A 75 2.39 6.38 -8.54
C LEU A 75 1.17 5.70 -7.91
N PHE A 76 0.59 6.37 -6.92
CA PHE A 76 -0.86 6.56 -6.87
C PHE A 76 -1.07 8.06 -6.76
N VAL A 77 -1.15 8.73 -7.91
CA VAL A 77 -1.33 10.19 -7.94
C VAL A 77 -2.53 10.62 -7.11
N GLU A 78 -3.61 9.83 -7.06
CA GLU A 78 -4.79 10.11 -6.23
C GLU A 78 -4.51 9.99 -4.70
N GLY A 79 -3.54 9.14 -4.32
CA GLY A 79 -3.13 8.90 -2.94
C GLY A 79 -4.24 8.42 -2.00
N THR A 80 -5.40 8.01 -2.52
CA THR A 80 -6.59 7.69 -1.72
C THR A 80 -7.54 6.75 -2.45
N ARG A 81 -8.40 6.06 -1.69
CA ARG A 81 -9.48 5.25 -2.27
C ARG A 81 -10.50 6.15 -2.95
N PHE A 82 -10.89 5.78 -4.17
CA PHE A 82 -11.99 6.44 -4.87
C PHE A 82 -13.29 6.24 -4.09
N THR A 83 -13.98 7.34 -3.80
CA THR A 83 -15.35 7.32 -3.28
C THR A 83 -16.16 8.39 -4.01
N GLN A 84 -17.48 8.21 -4.09
CA GLN A 84 -18.33 9.17 -4.82
C GLN A 84 -18.24 10.59 -4.23
N GLY A 85 -18.17 10.71 -2.90
CA GLY A 85 -17.99 12.01 -2.24
C GLY A 85 -16.66 12.69 -2.60
N LYS A 86 -15.57 11.93 -2.73
CA LYS A 86 -14.26 12.48 -3.15
C LYS A 86 -14.24 12.86 -4.62
N LEU A 87 -14.96 12.12 -5.48
CA LEU A 87 -15.11 12.50 -6.88
C LEU A 87 -15.82 13.86 -6.99
N SER A 88 -16.93 14.06 -6.27
CA SER A 88 -17.64 15.34 -6.26
C SER A 88 -16.75 16.50 -5.80
N ALA A 89 -15.97 16.30 -4.73
CA ALA A 89 -15.02 17.30 -4.25
C ALA A 89 -13.91 17.60 -5.28
N ALA A 90 -13.37 16.55 -5.93
CA ALA A 90 -12.37 16.72 -6.98
C ALA A 90 -12.92 17.44 -8.21
N GLN A 91 -14.18 17.20 -8.59
CA GLN A 91 -14.86 17.89 -9.68
C GLN A 91 -15.08 19.37 -9.38
N GLN A 92 -15.51 19.70 -8.16
CA GLN A 92 -15.66 21.10 -7.72
C GLN A 92 -14.31 21.84 -7.78
N TYR A 93 -13.24 21.21 -7.30
CA TYR A 93 -11.89 21.77 -7.38
C TYR A 93 -11.41 21.92 -8.84
N ALA A 94 -11.71 20.94 -9.71
CA ALA A 94 -11.36 21.03 -11.13
C ALA A 94 -12.04 22.23 -11.80
N ILE A 95 -13.33 22.45 -11.53
CA ILE A 95 -14.10 23.57 -12.07
C ILE A 95 -13.52 24.91 -11.60
N SER A 96 -13.25 25.05 -10.29
CA SER A 96 -12.72 26.30 -9.74
C SER A 96 -11.28 26.59 -10.17
N SER A 97 -10.49 25.56 -10.47
CA SER A 97 -9.09 25.68 -10.88
C SER A 97 -8.90 25.65 -12.41
N GLY A 98 -9.99 25.58 -13.19
CA GLY A 98 -9.92 25.50 -14.66
C GLY A 98 -9.30 24.21 -15.20
N LEU A 99 -9.29 23.13 -14.42
CA LEU A 99 -8.74 21.83 -14.80
C LEU A 99 -9.81 20.94 -15.48
N PRO A 100 -9.40 19.93 -16.28
CA PRO A 100 -10.33 18.96 -16.84
C PRO A 100 -11.12 18.23 -15.74
N ILE A 101 -12.45 18.19 -15.89
CA ILE A 101 -13.35 17.59 -14.89
C ILE A 101 -13.22 16.06 -14.95
N PRO A 102 -12.76 15.40 -13.87
CA PRO A 102 -12.59 13.96 -13.88
C PRO A 102 -13.94 13.24 -13.76
N ARG A 103 -14.08 12.08 -14.42
CA ARG A 103 -15.32 11.26 -14.43
C ARG A 103 -15.20 9.93 -13.67
N HIS A 104 -14.05 9.26 -13.78
CA HIS A 104 -13.84 7.91 -13.25
C HIS A 104 -12.60 7.79 -12.36
N VAL A 105 -11.87 8.89 -12.19
CA VAL A 105 -10.60 9.01 -11.45
C VAL A 105 -10.67 10.23 -10.54
N LEU A 106 -9.79 10.32 -9.55
CA LEU A 106 -9.59 11.54 -8.75
C LEU A 106 -8.45 12.36 -9.34
N LEU A 107 -8.37 13.63 -8.94
CA LEU A 107 -7.21 14.44 -9.29
C LEU A 107 -5.97 13.97 -8.52
N PRO A 108 -4.78 14.04 -9.14
CA PRO A 108 -3.52 13.91 -8.43
C PRO A 108 -3.47 14.82 -7.19
N ARG A 109 -3.12 14.27 -6.02
CA ARG A 109 -2.91 15.06 -4.79
C ARG A 109 -1.57 15.79 -4.76
N ILE A 110 -0.68 15.43 -5.68
CA ILE A 110 0.66 16.00 -5.74
C ILE A 110 0.63 17.17 -6.74
N LYS A 111 0.76 18.40 -6.22
CA LYS A 111 1.22 19.54 -7.01
C LYS A 111 2.75 19.53 -6.97
N ASP A 112 3.36 18.62 -7.73
CA ASP A 112 4.81 18.59 -7.85
C ASP A 112 5.23 19.19 -9.18
N ALA A 113 6.35 19.91 -9.14
CA ALA A 113 7.09 20.37 -10.30
C ALA A 113 7.32 19.25 -11.33
N PHE A 114 7.34 17.98 -10.91
CA PHE A 114 7.45 16.82 -11.79
C PHE A 114 6.20 16.61 -12.68
N LEU A 115 5.00 16.82 -12.14
CA LEU A 115 3.75 16.75 -12.90
C LEU A 115 3.64 17.94 -13.87
N GLU A 116 4.03 19.14 -13.43
CA GLU A 116 4.09 20.32 -14.29
C GLU A 116 5.09 20.13 -15.43
N ASN A 117 6.28 19.56 -15.12
CA ASN A 117 7.28 19.26 -16.13
C ASN A 117 6.80 18.15 -17.09
N TYR A 118 6.05 17.14 -16.63
CA TYR A 118 5.41 16.17 -17.52
C TYR A 118 4.37 16.83 -18.43
N PHE A 119 3.49 17.69 -17.89
CA PHE A 119 2.51 18.41 -18.71
C PHE A 119 3.18 19.35 -19.72
N ALA A 120 4.34 19.92 -19.39
CA ALA A 120 5.10 20.78 -20.29
C ALA A 120 5.93 20.02 -21.34
N SER A 121 6.55 18.90 -20.97
CA SER A 121 7.56 18.20 -21.80
C SER A 121 7.07 16.89 -22.41
N GLY A 122 5.95 16.34 -21.94
CA GLY A 122 5.44 15.02 -22.31
C GLY A 122 6.33 13.86 -21.87
N ARG A 123 7.31 14.09 -21.00
CA ARG A 123 8.27 13.07 -20.53
C ARG A 123 8.34 13.08 -19.02
N PHE A 124 8.30 11.90 -18.41
CA PHE A 124 8.78 11.75 -17.04
C PHE A 124 10.32 11.80 -17.10
N GLY A 125 10.95 12.48 -16.15
CA GLY A 125 12.37 12.87 -16.20
C GLY A 125 13.34 11.75 -16.62
N THR A 126 14.51 12.14 -17.11
CA THR A 126 15.56 11.24 -17.61
C THR A 126 16.43 10.61 -16.51
N GLU A 127 16.02 10.70 -15.24
CA GLU A 127 16.80 10.11 -14.14
C GLU A 127 16.78 8.58 -14.26
N GLU A 128 17.94 7.96 -14.03
CA GLU A 128 18.09 6.50 -14.05
C GLU A 128 17.13 5.86 -13.06
N ILE A 129 16.37 4.88 -13.52
CA ILE A 129 15.52 4.05 -12.68
C ILE A 129 16.43 3.37 -11.66
N GLN A 130 16.24 3.69 -10.38
CA GLN A 130 17.00 3.05 -9.31
C GLN A 130 16.68 1.54 -9.34
N ASP A 131 17.70 0.73 -9.64
CA ASP A 131 17.56 -0.71 -9.74
C ASP A 131 17.30 -1.29 -8.34
N ILE A 132 16.03 -1.56 -8.03
CA ILE A 132 15.62 -2.19 -6.78
C ILE A 132 16.01 -3.68 -6.85
N ARG A 133 17.30 -3.94 -6.67
CA ARG A 133 17.85 -5.30 -6.68
C ARG A 133 17.40 -6.03 -5.42
N LEU A 134 16.70 -7.15 -5.58
CA LEU A 134 16.31 -8.00 -4.45
C LEU A 134 17.53 -8.36 -3.59
N PRO A 135 17.56 -7.97 -2.31
CA PRO A 135 18.67 -8.30 -1.44
C PRO A 135 18.59 -9.78 -1.08
N LYS A 136 19.49 -10.58 -1.66
CA LYS A 136 19.63 -12.03 -1.41
C LYS A 136 19.73 -12.38 0.09
N LYS A 137 20.19 -11.45 0.93
CA LYS A 137 20.27 -11.60 2.40
C LYS A 137 18.90 -11.69 3.07
N SER A 138 17.93 -10.91 2.60
CA SER A 138 16.55 -10.89 3.12
C SER A 138 15.84 -12.22 2.86
N LEU A 139 16.02 -12.78 1.66
CA LEU A 139 15.45 -14.07 1.26
C LEU A 139 15.94 -15.23 2.15
N ILE A 140 17.23 -15.26 2.48
CA ILE A 140 17.81 -16.29 3.35
C ILE A 140 17.19 -16.21 4.75
N VAL A 141 17.07 -15.00 5.31
CA VAL A 141 16.45 -14.78 6.63
C VAL A 141 15.01 -15.26 6.61
N MET A 142 14.23 -14.91 5.58
CA MET A 142 12.85 -15.37 5.45
C MET A 142 12.75 -16.89 5.43
N ILE A 143 13.54 -17.57 4.59
CA ILE A 143 13.53 -19.04 4.49
C ILE A 143 13.86 -19.67 5.85
N VAL A 144 14.90 -19.20 6.52
CA VAL A 144 15.32 -19.73 7.83
C VAL A 144 14.22 -19.53 8.88
N TRP A 145 13.64 -18.33 8.97
CA TRP A 145 12.55 -18.06 9.92
C TRP A 145 11.29 -18.86 9.61
N SER A 146 10.92 -19.01 8.34
CA SER A 146 9.81 -19.87 7.94
C SER A 146 10.04 -21.33 8.35
N CYS A 147 11.25 -21.85 8.15
CA CYS A 147 11.59 -23.20 8.60
C CYS A 147 11.51 -23.35 10.12
N LEU A 148 12.07 -22.40 10.89
CA LEU A 148 12.00 -22.43 12.36
C LEU A 148 10.57 -22.36 12.89
N LEU A 149 9.73 -21.49 12.32
CA LEU A 149 8.32 -21.37 12.69
C LEU A 149 7.53 -22.64 12.35
N VAL A 150 7.79 -23.25 11.19
CA VAL A 150 7.13 -24.51 10.80
C VAL A 150 7.56 -25.64 11.73
N LEU A 151 8.86 -25.77 12.03
CA LEU A 151 9.35 -26.78 12.96
C LEU A 151 8.74 -26.60 14.36
N GLY A 152 8.75 -25.37 14.88
CA GLY A 152 8.14 -25.06 16.17
C GLY A 152 6.63 -25.33 16.19
N ALA A 153 5.92 -25.03 15.11
CA ALA A 153 4.50 -25.34 14.98
C ALA A 153 4.24 -26.85 14.94
N VAL A 154 5.03 -27.62 14.19
CA VAL A 154 4.92 -29.09 14.13
C VAL A 154 5.20 -29.71 15.50
N GLU A 155 6.27 -29.28 16.16
CA GLU A 155 6.64 -29.77 17.49
C GLU A 155 5.54 -29.42 18.51
N PHE A 156 5.04 -28.18 18.50
CA PHE A 156 3.93 -27.75 19.36
C PHE A 156 2.64 -28.54 19.11
N LEU A 157 2.26 -28.77 17.86
CA LEU A 157 1.07 -29.55 17.51
C LEU A 157 1.22 -31.03 17.90
N SER A 158 2.42 -31.58 17.74
CA SER A 158 2.72 -32.95 18.15
C SER A 158 2.71 -33.12 19.68
N TRP A 159 3.21 -32.12 20.41
CA TRP A 159 3.28 -32.11 21.87
C TRP A 159 1.91 -31.94 22.52
N THR A 160 1.10 -31.01 22.00
CA THR A 160 -0.22 -30.72 22.56
C THR A 160 -1.27 -31.74 22.16
N SER A 161 -1.04 -32.52 21.10
CA SER A 161 -2.05 -33.39 20.49
C SER A 161 -3.37 -32.65 20.24
N LEU A 162 -3.27 -31.36 19.91
CA LEU A 162 -4.36 -30.37 19.94
C LEU A 162 -5.60 -30.82 19.17
N PHE A 163 -5.38 -31.53 18.06
CA PHE A 163 -6.44 -32.05 17.18
C PHE A 163 -6.75 -33.54 17.38
N SER A 164 -6.04 -34.22 18.28
CA SER A 164 -6.25 -35.63 18.57
C SER A 164 -7.12 -35.85 19.82
N THR A 165 -7.19 -34.87 20.72
CA THR A 165 -7.99 -34.94 21.95
C THR A 165 -9.26 -34.11 21.82
N ARG A 166 -10.38 -34.59 22.39
CA ARG A 166 -11.65 -33.85 22.40
C ARG A 166 -11.53 -32.52 23.17
N GLU A 167 -10.68 -32.49 24.19
CA GLU A 167 -10.38 -31.28 24.98
C GLU A 167 -9.59 -30.25 24.16
N GLY A 168 -8.56 -30.67 23.41
CA GLY A 168 -7.80 -29.80 22.51
C GLY A 168 -8.65 -29.22 21.38
N ILE A 169 -9.55 -30.03 20.82
CA ILE A 169 -10.52 -29.57 19.80
C ILE A 169 -11.47 -28.53 20.40
N ALA A 170 -11.98 -28.76 21.62
CA ALA A 170 -12.88 -27.82 22.30
C ALA A 170 -12.18 -26.47 22.59
N LEU A 171 -10.92 -26.51 23.08
CA LEU A 171 -10.12 -25.31 23.32
C LEU A 171 -9.83 -24.54 22.02
N SER A 172 -9.51 -25.26 20.94
CA SER A 172 -9.26 -24.67 19.62
C SER A 172 -10.52 -24.00 19.05
N ALA A 173 -11.68 -24.64 19.20
CA ALA A 173 -12.96 -24.08 18.77
C ALA A 173 -13.34 -22.83 19.57
N ALA A 174 -13.13 -22.85 20.90
CA ALA A 174 -13.36 -21.68 21.75
C ALA A 174 -12.42 -20.51 21.39
N PHE A 175 -11.15 -20.79 21.11
CA PHE A 175 -10.19 -19.79 20.66
C PHE A 175 -10.58 -19.20 19.29
N LEU A 176 -11.00 -20.03 18.33
CA LEU A 176 -11.49 -19.54 17.04
C LEU A 176 -12.73 -18.65 17.20
N LEU A 177 -13.66 -19.03 18.07
CA LEU A 177 -14.85 -18.22 18.38
C LEU A 177 -14.46 -16.85 18.96
N LEU A 178 -13.50 -16.83 19.90
CA LEU A 178 -12.94 -15.60 20.47
C LEU A 178 -12.33 -14.71 19.39
N VAL A 179 -11.51 -15.28 18.49
CA VAL A 179 -10.89 -14.54 17.38
C VAL A 179 -11.95 -13.96 16.45
N VAL A 180 -13.01 -14.71 16.12
CA VAL A 180 -14.11 -14.20 15.29
C VAL A 180 -14.83 -13.03 15.96
N ILE A 181 -15.15 -13.15 17.25
CA ILE A 181 -15.79 -12.06 18.01
C ILE A 181 -14.88 -10.83 18.05
N LEU A 182 -13.58 -11.01 18.32
CA LEU A 182 -12.61 -9.92 18.32
C LEU A 182 -12.52 -9.25 16.94
N MET A 183 -12.48 -10.04 15.87
CA MET A 183 -12.46 -9.51 14.50
C MET A 183 -13.74 -8.75 14.15
N GLN A 184 -14.92 -9.22 14.60
CA GLN A 184 -16.17 -8.47 14.43
C GLN A 184 -16.14 -7.14 15.18
N VAL A 185 -15.65 -7.13 16.42
CA VAL A 185 -15.48 -5.91 17.22
C VAL A 185 -14.52 -4.94 16.54
N LEU A 186 -13.36 -5.41 16.08
CA LEU A 186 -12.39 -4.59 15.35
C LEU A 186 -12.94 -4.05 14.02
N THR A 187 -13.78 -4.82 13.33
CA THR A 187 -14.44 -4.36 12.10
C THR A 187 -15.43 -3.24 12.40
N LEU A 188 -16.19 -3.35 13.50
CA LEU A 188 -17.09 -2.29 13.96
C LEU A 188 -16.33 -1.02 14.35
N PHE A 189 -15.19 -1.14 15.05
CA PHE A 189 -14.31 -0.01 15.36
C PHE A 189 -13.57 0.55 14.15
N SER A 190 -13.26 -0.27 13.14
CA SER A 190 -12.62 0.21 11.92
C SER A 190 -13.57 1.05 11.05
N GLN A 191 -14.89 0.93 11.25
CA GLN A 191 -15.87 1.77 10.55
C GLN A 191 -16.09 3.14 11.22
N SER A 192 -15.49 3.42 12.38
CA SER A 192 -15.55 4.75 13.00
C SER A 192 -14.37 5.61 12.58
N GLU A 193 -14.60 6.43 11.56
CA GLU A 193 -14.45 7.89 11.55
C GLU A 193 -14.65 8.34 10.08
N PRO A 194 -15.82 8.88 9.72
CA PRO A 194 -15.91 9.72 8.55
C PRO A 194 -14.84 10.80 8.68
N SER A 195 -14.03 10.98 7.63
CA SER A 195 -13.12 12.12 7.57
C SER A 195 -13.94 13.37 7.90
N ALA A 196 -13.56 14.10 8.94
CA ALA A 196 -14.20 15.34 9.30
C ALA A 196 -14.41 16.18 8.01
N PRO A 197 -15.57 16.83 7.85
CA PRO A 197 -15.76 17.73 6.73
C PRO A 197 -14.59 18.71 6.71
N VAL A 198 -14.08 18.99 5.51
CA VAL A 198 -13.02 19.97 5.30
C VAL A 198 -13.60 21.34 5.63
N ASP A 199 -13.63 21.68 6.91
CA ASP A 199 -13.84 23.04 7.38
C ASP A 199 -12.47 23.70 7.48
N ASN A 200 -12.36 24.80 6.73
CA ASN A 200 -11.24 25.71 6.62
C ASN A 200 -9.98 25.10 5.98
N ILE A 201 -9.80 25.46 4.70
CA ILE A 201 -8.50 25.52 4.05
C ILE A 201 -7.66 26.51 4.87
N GLN A 202 -6.95 26.00 5.87
CA GLN A 202 -5.89 26.75 6.51
C GLN A 202 -4.76 26.81 5.48
N GLU A 203 -4.49 28.02 4.98
CA GLU A 203 -3.45 28.23 3.99
C GLU A 203 -2.13 27.72 4.53
N ASP A 204 -1.57 26.72 3.83
CA ASP A 204 -0.26 26.16 4.15
C ASP A 204 0.79 27.25 3.89
N PRO A 205 1.57 27.68 4.90
CA PRO A 205 2.60 28.71 4.74
C PRO A 205 3.71 28.29 3.77
N VAL A 206 3.85 26.98 3.46
CA VAL A 206 4.76 26.49 2.42
C VAL A 206 4.30 26.92 1.02
N ARG A 207 2.98 27.10 0.83
CA ARG A 207 2.37 27.48 -0.46
C ARG A 207 2.72 28.91 -0.87
N GLU A 208 2.91 29.84 0.07
CA GLU A 208 3.35 31.21 -0.23
C GLU A 208 4.82 31.29 -0.67
N HIS A 209 5.68 30.40 -0.16
CA HIS A 209 7.10 30.44 -0.49
C HIS A 209 7.39 29.93 -1.91
N LEU A 210 6.57 29.00 -2.40
CA LEU A 210 6.70 28.44 -3.75
C LEU A 210 6.08 29.32 -4.85
N LEU A 211 5.20 30.26 -4.51
CA LEU A 211 4.57 31.18 -5.47
C LEU A 211 5.38 32.47 -5.72
N LYS A 212 6.52 32.63 -5.04
CA LYS A 212 7.40 33.81 -5.12
C LYS A 212 8.75 33.55 -5.82
N GLN A 213 8.93 32.40 -6.47
CA GLN A 213 10.08 32.09 -7.34
C GLN A 213 9.58 31.82 -8.76
#